data_AF-A0ABD0NCI7-F1
#
_entry.id   AF-A0ABD0NCI7-F1
#
_cell.length_a   1.000
_cell.length_b   1.000
_cell.length_c   1.000
_cell.angle_alpha   90.00
_cell.angle_beta   90.00
_cell.angle_gamma   90.00
#
_symmetry.space_group_name_H-M   'P 1'
#
loop_
_entity.id
_entity.type
_entity.pdbx_description
1 polymer ?
#
loop_
_entity_poly.entity_id
_entity_poly.type
_entity_poly.pdbx_seq_one_letter_code
_entity_poly.pdbx_strand_id
1 'polypeptide(L)' 'IAEKQCLILISALKSNPSHLRELDLSWNQIGDSGVKSLGDLLMNPQCKLKKL' A
#
# COMPACT_ATOMS: atom_id res chain seq x y z
N ILE A 1 3.37 -11.91 -1.97
CA ILE A 1 3.25 -11.13 -0.72
C ILE A 1 2.27 -11.83 0.21
N ALA A 2 2.65 -12.07 1.46
CA ALA A 2 1.68 -12.35 2.51
C ALA A 2 1.37 -11.04 3.26
N GLU A 3 0.29 -11.03 4.03
CA GLU A 3 -0.22 -9.87 4.77
C GLU A 3 0.88 -9.08 5.49
N LYS A 4 1.78 -9.75 6.22
CA LYS A 4 2.89 -9.09 6.93
C LYS A 4 3.81 -8.28 6.01
N GLN A 5 4.14 -8.81 4.82
CA GLN A 5 4.96 -8.07 3.85
C GLN A 5 4.20 -6.89 3.23
N CYS A 6 2.88 -7.01 3.06
CA CYS A 6 2.03 -5.90 2.60
C CYS A 6 2.08 -4.73 3.59
N LEU A 7 1.96 -5.01 4.90
CA LEU A 7 2.06 -3.99 5.94
C LEU A 7 3.42 -3.28 5.95
N ILE A 8 4.51 -4.03 5.77
CA ILE A 8 5.87 -3.45 5.68
C ILE A 8 5.99 -2.53 4.45
N LEU A 9 5.52 -2.98 3.28
CA LEU A 9 5.51 -2.18 2.07
C LEU A 9 4.73 -0.87 2.27
N ILE A 10 3.52 -0.95 2.83
CA ILE A 10 2.68 0.23 3.09
C ILE A 10 3.38 1.18 4.08
N SER A 11 3.99 0.66 5.13
CA SER A 11 4.73 1.49 6.10
C SER A 11 5.90 2.22 5.43
N ALA A 12 6.62 1.56 4.52
CA ALA A 12 7.70 2.19 3.76
C ALA A 12 7.17 3.32 2.85
N LEU A 13 6.05 3.07 2.16
CA LEU A 13 5.40 4.07 1.30
C LEU A 13 4.86 5.28 2.08
N LYS A 14 4.38 5.08 3.33
CA LYS A 14 3.95 6.18 4.20
C LYS A 14 5.12 7.00 4.75
N SER A 15 6.19 6.34 5.18
CA SER A 15 7.37 6.98 5.79
C SER A 15 8.20 7.75 4.78
N ASN A 16 8.34 7.20 3.57
CA ASN A 16 9.02 7.84 2.46
C ASN A 16 8.06 7.88 1.25
N PRO A 17 7.26 8.96 1.12
CA PRO A 17 6.30 9.13 0.04
C PRO A 17 6.99 8.97 -1.31
N SER A 18 6.75 7.84 -1.96
CA SER A 18 7.44 7.52 -3.20
C SER A 18 6.83 8.26 -4.38
N HIS A 19 7.53 8.28 -5.50
CA HIS A 19 6.97 8.74 -6.77
C HIS A 19 6.13 7.65 -7.46
N LEU A 20 5.87 6.52 -6.81
CA LEU A 20 5.07 5.43 -7.36
C LEU A 20 3.68 5.91 -7.73
N ARG A 21 3.25 5.58 -8.95
CA ARG A 21 1.93 5.93 -9.49
C ARG A 21 1.02 4.73 -9.64
N GLU A 22 1.60 3.55 -9.80
CA GLU A 22 0.86 2.31 -9.97
C GLU A 22 1.45 1.25 -9.04
N LEU A 23 0.59 0.53 -8.33
CA LEU A 23 0.97 -0.55 -7.45
C LEU A 23 0.07 -1.73 -7.74
N ASP A 24 0.59 -2.77 -8.39
CA ASP A 24 -0.18 -4.00 -8.63
C ASP A 24 0.07 -4.99 -7.48
N LEU A 25 -1.01 -5.34 -6.77
CA LEU A 25 -0.99 -6.38 -5.73
C LEU A 25 -1.87 -7.57 -6.09
N SER A 26 -2.30 -7.69 -7.36
CA SER A 26 -3.01 -8.85 -7.85
C SER A 26 -2.23 -10.14 -7.55
N TRP A 27 -2.97 -11.22 -7.30
CA TRP A 27 -2.42 -12.53 -6.92
C TRP A 27 -1.69 -12.59 -5.56
N ASN A 28 -1.87 -11.60 -4.70
CA ASN A 28 -1.36 -11.64 -3.32
C ASN A 28 -2.49 -11.84 -2.29
N GLN A 29 -2.18 -12.57 -1.21
CA GLN A 29 -3.08 -12.73 -0.07
C GLN A 29 -2.74 -11.67 0.99
N ILE A 30 -3.26 -10.46 0.78
CA ILE A 30 -2.97 -9.31 1.64
C ILE A 30 -3.83 -9.26 2.91
N GLY A 31 -4.95 -10.00 2.97
CA GLY A 31 -5.84 -10.05 4.13
C GLY A 31 -6.55 -8.73 4.43
N ASP A 32 -7.47 -8.76 5.40
CA ASP A 32 -8.28 -7.59 5.75
C ASP A 32 -7.43 -6.46 6.35
N SER A 33 -6.38 -6.80 7.12
CA SER A 33 -5.52 -5.77 7.71
C SER A 33 -4.63 -5.08 6.65
N GLY A 34 -4.21 -5.83 5.63
CA GLY A 34 -3.51 -5.28 4.47
C GLY A 34 -4.41 -4.34 3.66
N VAL A 35 -5.65 -4.73 3.40
CA VAL A 35 -6.65 -3.89 2.70
C VAL A 35 -6.93 -2.61 3.49
N LYS A 36 -7.16 -2.71 4.80
CA LYS A 36 -7.36 -1.54 5.67
C LYS A 36 -6.16 -0.59 5.62
N SER A 37 -4.95 -1.13 5.73
CA SER A 37 -3.71 -0.33 5.68
C SER A 37 -3.51 0.36 4.32
N LEU A 38 -3.95 -0.28 3.23
CA LEU A 38 -3.97 0.30 1.88
C LEU A 38 -4.96 1.46 1.80
N GLY A 39 -6.15 1.32 2.38
CA GLY A 39 -7.10 2.42 2.52
C GLY A 39 -6.46 3.63 3.23
N ASP A 40 -5.79 3.38 4.35
CA ASP A 40 -5.07 4.43 5.10
C ASP A 40 -3.93 5.07 4.28
N LEU A 41 -3.23 4.30 3.44
CA LEU A 41 -2.21 4.83 2.53
C LEU A 41 -2.85 5.75 1.48
N LEU A 42 -3.98 5.36 0.89
CA LEU A 42 -4.67 6.15 -0.13
C LEU A 42 -5.27 7.45 0.44
N MET A 43 -5.64 7.45 1.72
CA MET A 43 -6.08 8.67 2.43
C MET A 43 -4.94 9.61 2.80
N ASN A 44 -3.67 9.17 2.70
CA ASN A 44 -2.54 10.05 2.99
C ASN A 44 -2.40 11.13 1.89
N PRO A 45 -2.40 12.43 2.23
CA PRO A 45 -2.26 13.53 1.24
C PRO A 45 -0.98 13.48 0.41
N GLN A 46 0.07 12.83 0.94
CA GLN A 46 1.35 12.66 0.25
C GLN A 46 1.34 11.45 -0.71
N CYS A 47 0.29 10.62 -0.68
CA CYS A 47 0.16 9.48 -1.56
C CYS A 47 -0.09 9.94 -3.00
N LYS A 48 0.72 9.41 -3.92
CA LYS A 48 0.66 9.79 -5.34
C LYS A 48 0.14 8.66 -6.24
N LEU A 49 -0.28 7.54 -5.66
CA LEU A 49 -0.86 6.43 -6.39
C LEU A 49 -2.10 6.89 -7.16
N LYS A 50 -2.15 6.48 -8.42
CA LYS A 50 -3.25 6.72 -9.37
C LYS A 50 -3.93 5.43 -9.77
N LYS A 51 -3.23 4.31 -9.67
CA LYS A 51 -3.73 2.98 -9.96
C LYS A 51 -3.27 2.00 -8.89
N LEU A 52 -4.17 1.11 -8.49
CA LEU A 52 -3.98 0.00 -7.59
C LEU A 52 -4.53 -1.26 -8.26
#